data_AF-A0A9P6SMM8-F1
#
_entry.id   AF-A0A9P6SMM8-F1
#
_cell.length_a   1.000
_cell.length_b   1.000
_cell.length_c   1.000
_cell.angle_alpha   90.00
_cell.angle_beta   90.00
_cell.angle_gamma   90.00
#
_symmetry.space_group_name_H-M   'P 1'
#
loop_
_entity.id
_entity.type
_entity.pdbx_description
1 polymer ?
#
loop_
_entity_poly.entity_id
_entity_poly.type
_entity_poly.pdbx_seq_one_letter_code
_entity_poly.pdbx_strand_id
1 'polypeptide(L)'
;MWGVSYWVFPVISGLTWLGMLLGLLIHWTSTGKPHYPSMADNQTIAYISDVGAESLKPLFIAGSCVTTVFLDLAFISDVFLRNRGRLESLTGSGRIVSWLSLLFAAIGTAGLILLSIFDTLHHHKLHDVFLLLFIAGYVISAVFICWEYQRLGIRMSPPIPTQNHTQTNIKLTLSPTEFRQHRILRISFWLKLVFILLEVILAIAFGSCNFKEKYNAAAVLEWTIAFVFTFYVFSFFVDLIPAVRTRHGRAKGPMGGQTEMEAEAGAQGRNTADSERTLGMNDLETSNGGKRHAGLANNF
;
A
#
# COMPACT_ATOMS: atom_id res chain seq x y z
N MET A 1 -19.98 4.23 -14.22
CA MET A 1 -18.62 4.79 -14.10
C MET A 1 -17.62 3.69 -14.36
N TRP A 2 -16.72 3.91 -15.32
CA TRP A 2 -15.90 2.91 -16.01
C TRP A 2 -15.13 1.99 -15.06
N GLY A 3 -15.34 0.68 -15.22
CA GLY A 3 -14.71 -0.38 -14.45
C GLY A 3 -13.27 -0.64 -14.87
N VAL A 4 -12.40 0.38 -14.77
CA VAL A 4 -10.96 0.17 -14.96
C VAL A 4 -10.48 -0.68 -13.80
N SER A 5 -10.03 -1.87 -14.14
CA SER A 5 -9.54 -2.82 -13.18
C SER A 5 -8.11 -2.44 -12.83
N TYR A 6 -7.91 -1.74 -11.71
CA TYR A 6 -6.63 -1.15 -11.29
C TYR A 6 -5.42 -2.10 -11.38
N TRP A 7 -5.64 -3.41 -11.27
CA TRP A 7 -4.60 -4.44 -11.44
C TRP A 7 -3.95 -4.45 -12.83
N VAL A 8 -4.59 -3.85 -13.84
CA VAL A 8 -4.05 -3.79 -15.22
C VAL A 8 -2.78 -2.95 -15.29
N PHE A 9 -2.64 -1.95 -14.42
CA PHE A 9 -1.52 -1.01 -14.46
C PHE A 9 -0.15 -1.69 -14.23
N PRO A 10 0.07 -2.43 -13.13
CA PRO A 10 1.35 -3.13 -12.93
C PRO A 10 1.57 -4.25 -13.96
N VAL A 11 0.50 -4.81 -14.54
CA VAL A 11 0.64 -5.85 -15.58
C VAL A 11 1.17 -5.25 -16.88
N ILE A 12 0.59 -4.12 -17.34
CA ILE A 12 1.10 -3.43 -18.53
C ILE A 12 2.54 -2.98 -18.30
N SER A 13 2.83 -2.36 -17.14
CA SER A 13 4.18 -1.93 -16.78
C SER A 13 5.18 -3.09 -16.84
N GLY A 14 4.92 -4.20 -16.15
CA GLY A 14 5.83 -5.35 -16.11
C GLY A 14 5.99 -6.06 -17.45
N LEU A 15 4.92 -6.19 -18.25
CA LEU A 15 5.00 -6.80 -19.57
C LEU A 15 5.77 -5.94 -20.57
N THR A 16 5.59 -4.62 -20.52
CA THR A 16 6.35 -3.70 -21.39
C THR A 16 7.83 -3.70 -21.02
N TRP A 17 8.15 -3.65 -19.73
CA TRP A 17 9.53 -3.75 -19.25
C TRP A 17 10.18 -5.07 -19.67
N LEU A 18 9.52 -6.20 -19.39
CA LEU A 18 10.02 -7.52 -19.76
C LEU A 18 10.19 -7.66 -21.28
N GLY A 19 9.19 -7.20 -22.05
CA GLY A 19 9.23 -7.24 -23.51
C GLY A 19 10.38 -6.43 -24.09
N MET A 20 10.63 -5.23 -23.53
CA MET A 20 11.78 -4.40 -23.88
C MET A 20 13.10 -5.11 -23.57
N LEU A 21 13.27 -5.67 -22.36
CA LEU A 21 14.49 -6.40 -21.97
C LEU A 21 14.74 -7.62 -22.85
N LEU A 22 13.70 -8.42 -23.11
CA LEU A 22 13.80 -9.57 -24.01
C LEU A 22 14.12 -9.12 -25.44
N GLY A 23 13.54 -8.02 -25.92
CA GLY A 23 13.84 -7.45 -27.23
C GLY A 23 15.31 -7.06 -27.37
N LEU A 24 15.86 -6.35 -26.39
CA LEU A 24 17.29 -5.98 -26.35
C LEU A 24 18.19 -7.22 -26.29
N LEU A 25 17.88 -8.18 -25.40
CA LEU A 25 18.68 -9.38 -25.20
C LEU A 25 18.67 -10.30 -26.44
N ILE A 26 17.49 -10.50 -27.04
CA ILE A 26 17.33 -11.31 -28.24
C ILE A 26 18.08 -10.65 -29.40
N HIS A 27 17.94 -9.34 -29.59
CA HIS A 27 18.66 -8.63 -30.64
C HIS A 27 20.19 -8.76 -30.50
N TRP A 28 20.72 -8.52 -29.31
CA TRP A 28 22.17 -8.64 -29.05
C TRP A 28 22.67 -10.07 -29.28
N THR A 29 21.93 -11.07 -28.84
CA THR A 29 22.31 -12.48 -29.04
C THR A 29 22.16 -12.95 -30.49
N SER A 30 21.12 -12.52 -31.20
CA SER A 30 20.87 -12.90 -32.60
C SER A 30 21.82 -12.24 -33.59
N THR A 31 22.40 -11.08 -33.24
CA THR A 31 23.38 -10.36 -34.07
C THR A 31 24.82 -10.80 -33.83
N GLY A 32 25.03 -11.89 -33.07
CA GLY A 32 26.36 -12.43 -32.81
C GLY A 32 27.12 -11.72 -31.69
N LYS A 33 26.43 -11.00 -30.80
CA LYS A 33 27.00 -10.27 -29.65
C LYS A 33 28.05 -9.24 -30.09
N PRO A 34 27.67 -8.24 -30.90
CA PRO A 34 28.60 -7.20 -31.33
C PRO A 34 29.20 -6.47 -30.12
N HIS A 35 30.44 -6.01 -30.28
CA HIS A 35 31.10 -5.12 -29.35
C HIS A 35 30.76 -3.67 -29.72
N TYR A 36 30.08 -2.96 -28.82
CA TYR A 36 29.59 -1.61 -29.08
C TYR A 36 30.64 -0.55 -28.72
N PRO A 37 30.60 0.66 -29.32
CA PRO A 37 31.54 1.73 -28.99
C PRO A 37 31.42 2.26 -27.56
N SER A 38 30.29 2.02 -26.88
CA SER A 38 30.10 2.36 -25.46
C SER A 38 30.73 1.33 -24.51
N MET A 39 31.14 0.16 -25.02
CA MET A 39 31.79 -0.89 -24.23
C MET A 39 33.27 -0.58 -24.04
N ALA A 40 33.82 -0.99 -22.89
CA ALA A 40 35.25 -0.95 -22.66
C ALA A 40 35.99 -2.03 -23.48
N ASP A 41 37.24 -1.80 -23.87
CA ASP A 41 38.02 -2.73 -24.72
C ASP A 41 38.10 -4.17 -24.19
N ASN A 42 38.06 -4.36 -22.86
CA ASN A 42 38.11 -5.67 -22.18
C ASN A 42 36.73 -6.28 -21.88
N GLN A 43 35.65 -5.62 -22.33
CA GLN A 43 34.28 -6.04 -22.12
C GLN A 43 33.80 -6.97 -23.25
N THR A 44 33.18 -8.08 -22.86
CA THR A 44 32.65 -9.12 -23.76
C THR A 44 31.14 -9.27 -23.65
N ILE A 45 30.55 -8.86 -22.52
CA ILE A 45 29.11 -8.86 -22.28
C ILE A 45 28.64 -7.42 -22.27
N ALA A 46 27.73 -7.07 -23.19
CA ALA A 46 27.15 -5.75 -23.27
C ALA A 46 26.21 -5.49 -22.07
N TYR A 47 26.31 -4.29 -21.50
CA TYR A 47 25.28 -3.76 -20.60
C TYR A 47 23.96 -3.60 -21.36
N ILE A 48 22.84 -3.59 -20.64
CA ILE A 48 21.53 -3.26 -21.20
C ILE A 48 21.59 -1.87 -21.84
N SER A 49 22.25 -0.95 -21.14
CA SER A 49 22.46 0.43 -21.59
C SER A 49 23.31 0.51 -22.87
N ASP A 50 24.28 -0.38 -23.07
CA ASP A 50 25.06 -0.46 -24.32
C ASP A 50 24.15 -0.85 -25.50
N VAL A 51 23.37 -1.92 -25.36
CA VAL A 51 22.44 -2.35 -26.41
C VAL A 51 21.36 -1.28 -26.66
N GLY A 52 20.90 -0.63 -25.58
CA GLY A 52 19.90 0.42 -25.58
C GLY A 52 20.39 1.76 -26.12
N ALA A 53 21.69 1.98 -26.29
CA ALA A 53 22.24 3.21 -26.86
C ALA A 53 22.27 3.21 -28.40
N GLU A 54 22.10 2.03 -29.01
CA GLU A 54 22.30 1.79 -30.44
C GLU A 54 20.98 1.90 -31.25
N SER A 55 20.82 1.08 -32.29
CA SER A 55 19.62 1.04 -33.14
C SER A 55 18.31 0.83 -32.38
N LEU A 56 18.36 0.23 -31.18
CA LEU A 56 17.21 -0.02 -30.32
C LEU A 56 16.95 1.07 -29.27
N LYS A 57 17.64 2.23 -29.36
CA LYS A 57 17.37 3.38 -28.50
C LYS A 57 15.91 3.83 -28.47
N PRO A 58 15.17 3.90 -29.60
CA PRO A 58 13.74 4.23 -29.57
C PRO A 58 12.91 3.22 -28.77
N LEU A 59 13.25 1.93 -28.84
CA LEU A 59 12.59 0.87 -28.06
C LEU A 59 12.88 1.06 -26.57
N PHE A 60 14.12 1.37 -26.20
CA PHE A 60 14.50 1.58 -24.81
C PHE A 60 13.81 2.80 -24.19
N ILE A 61 13.73 3.92 -24.92
CA ILE A 61 13.01 5.12 -24.48
C ILE A 61 11.51 4.85 -24.35
N ALA A 62 10.88 4.29 -25.39
CA ALA A 62 9.44 4.04 -25.39
C ALA A 62 9.05 3.03 -24.30
N GLY A 63 9.81 1.94 -24.15
CA GLY A 63 9.59 0.94 -23.12
C GLY A 63 9.76 1.49 -21.70
N SER A 64 10.78 2.33 -21.48
CA SER A 64 11.00 3.01 -20.19
C SER A 64 9.84 3.94 -19.84
N CYS A 65 9.39 4.79 -20.77
CA CYS A 65 8.26 5.70 -20.57
C CYS A 65 6.95 4.96 -20.25
N VAL A 66 6.61 3.92 -21.02
CA VAL A 66 5.38 3.15 -20.78
C VAL A 66 5.48 2.41 -19.43
N THR A 67 6.62 1.78 -19.14
CA THR A 67 6.83 1.06 -17.88
C THR A 67 6.60 1.96 -16.67
N THR A 68 7.27 3.12 -16.63
CA THR A 68 7.26 4.01 -15.45
C THR A 68 5.93 4.72 -15.27
N VAL A 69 5.29 5.18 -16.35
CA VAL A 69 3.95 5.80 -16.28
C VAL A 69 2.94 4.81 -15.72
N PHE A 70 2.93 3.57 -16.20
CA PHE A 70 2.00 2.55 -15.69
C PHE A 70 2.36 2.08 -14.27
N LEU A 71 3.64 2.08 -13.88
CA LEU A 71 4.06 1.81 -12.52
C LEU A 71 3.60 2.91 -11.56
N ASP A 72 3.77 4.17 -11.93
CA ASP A 72 3.30 5.32 -11.15
C ASP A 72 1.77 5.31 -11.03
N LEU A 73 1.04 4.96 -12.10
CA LEU A 73 -0.41 4.75 -12.02
C LEU A 73 -0.78 3.62 -11.07
N ALA A 74 0.01 2.54 -10.97
CA ALA A 74 -0.20 1.49 -9.98
C ALA A 74 -0.03 2.02 -8.55
N PHE A 75 1.00 2.83 -8.29
CA PHE A 75 1.23 3.46 -6.98
C PHE A 75 0.13 4.45 -6.61
N ILE A 76 -0.24 5.34 -7.55
CA ILE A 76 -1.35 6.28 -7.37
C ILE A 76 -2.65 5.53 -7.07
N SER A 77 -2.89 4.41 -7.76
CA SER A 77 -4.08 3.58 -7.54
C SER A 77 -4.11 2.98 -6.14
N ASP A 78 -2.97 2.46 -5.66
CA ASP A 78 -2.85 1.94 -4.30
C ASP A 78 -3.17 3.03 -3.25
N VAL A 79 -2.52 4.20 -3.36
CA VAL A 79 -2.76 5.35 -2.47
C VAL A 79 -4.20 5.84 -2.53
N PHE A 80 -4.77 5.96 -3.73
CA PHE A 80 -6.15 6.40 -3.93
C PHE A 80 -7.15 5.45 -3.30
N LEU A 81 -6.96 4.14 -3.47
CA LEU A 81 -7.84 3.11 -2.91
C LEU A 81 -7.77 3.05 -1.38
N ARG A 82 -6.59 3.29 -0.79
CA ARG A 82 -6.41 3.43 0.67
C ARG A 82 -7.10 4.68 1.21
N ASN A 83 -6.93 5.82 0.55
CA ASN A 83 -7.54 7.09 0.95
C ASN A 83 -9.09 7.05 0.89
N ARG A 84 -9.67 6.28 -0.03
CA ARG A 84 -11.12 6.07 -0.15
C ARG A 84 -11.67 5.01 0.80
N GLY A 85 -10.83 4.37 1.63
CA GLY A 85 -11.24 3.28 2.53
C GLY A 85 -11.68 2.00 1.82
N ARG A 86 -11.33 1.84 0.53
CA ARG A 86 -11.54 0.57 -0.22
C ARG A 86 -10.44 -0.45 0.10
N LEU A 87 -9.27 0.02 0.53
CA LEU A 87 -8.23 -0.72 1.23
C LEU A 87 -8.14 -0.22 2.69
N GLU A 88 -7.28 -0.82 3.52
CA GLU A 88 -7.10 -0.40 4.92
C GLU A 88 -6.73 1.09 4.99
N SER A 89 -7.53 1.87 5.74
CA SER A 89 -7.50 3.33 5.71
C SER A 89 -6.27 3.92 6.43
N LEU A 90 -5.69 4.97 5.84
CA LEU A 90 -4.54 5.67 6.39
C LEU A 90 -4.94 6.78 7.37
N THR A 91 -4.47 6.65 8.61
CA THR A 91 -4.60 7.69 9.65
C THR A 91 -3.48 8.73 9.55
N GLY A 92 -3.85 10.02 9.45
CA GLY A 92 -2.99 11.20 9.64
C GLY A 92 -1.59 11.12 9.03
N SER A 93 -0.59 10.85 9.87
CA SER A 93 0.83 10.72 9.49
C SER A 93 1.09 9.65 8.41
N GLY A 94 0.24 8.63 8.27
CA GLY A 94 0.36 7.65 7.18
C GLY A 94 0.17 8.26 5.80
N ARG A 95 -0.73 9.24 5.65
CA ARG A 95 -0.97 9.90 4.35
C ARG A 95 0.25 10.66 3.86
N ILE A 96 0.98 11.31 4.77
CA ILE A 96 2.19 12.06 4.42
C ILE A 96 3.26 11.12 3.87
N VAL A 97 3.44 9.95 4.50
CA VAL A 97 4.40 8.92 4.05
C VAL A 97 4.01 8.39 2.66
N SER A 98 2.72 8.16 2.39
CA SER A 98 2.25 7.71 1.07
C SER A 98 2.43 8.76 -0.03
N TRP A 99 2.26 10.06 0.28
CA TRP A 99 2.55 11.12 -0.69
C TRP A 99 4.05 11.27 -0.93
N LEU A 100 4.85 11.09 0.11
CA LEU A 100 6.30 11.13 0.01
C LEU A 100 6.83 9.94 -0.82
N SER A 101 6.27 8.74 -0.64
CA SER A 101 6.63 7.59 -1.49
C SER A 101 6.32 7.86 -2.97
N LEU A 102 5.19 8.51 -3.27
CA LEU A 102 4.84 8.88 -4.64
C LEU A 102 5.80 9.93 -5.22
N LEU A 103 6.24 10.90 -4.41
CA LEU A 103 7.24 11.89 -4.84
C LEU A 103 8.55 11.21 -5.23
N PHE A 104 9.07 10.31 -4.38
CA PHE A 104 10.30 9.57 -4.68
C PHE A 104 10.15 8.63 -5.87
N ALA A 105 8.96 8.02 -6.06
CA ALA A 105 8.67 7.25 -7.27
C ALA A 105 8.73 8.13 -8.53
N ALA A 106 8.13 9.33 -8.50
CA ALA A 106 8.18 10.26 -9.62
C ALA A 106 9.63 10.73 -9.93
N ILE A 107 10.47 10.91 -8.90
CA ILE A 107 11.91 11.17 -9.07
C ILE A 107 12.59 9.98 -9.76
N GLY A 108 12.29 8.74 -9.33
CA GLY A 108 12.78 7.52 -9.96
C GLY A 108 12.34 7.38 -11.43
N THR A 109 11.08 7.69 -11.72
CA THR A 109 10.51 7.75 -13.09
C THR A 109 11.26 8.74 -13.96
N ALA A 110 11.50 9.96 -13.46
CA ALA A 110 12.30 10.95 -14.17
C ALA A 110 13.72 10.42 -14.43
N GLY A 111 14.35 9.77 -13.44
CA GLY A 111 15.64 9.11 -13.60
C GLY A 111 15.66 8.09 -14.74
N LEU A 112 14.69 7.17 -14.79
CA LEU A 112 14.64 6.11 -15.82
C LEU A 112 14.38 6.66 -17.23
N ILE A 113 13.51 7.66 -17.36
CA ILE A 113 13.25 8.29 -18.66
C ILE A 113 14.49 9.06 -19.13
N LEU A 114 15.11 9.85 -18.24
CA LEU A 114 16.28 10.64 -18.59
C LEU A 114 17.49 9.76 -18.92
N LEU A 115 17.76 8.67 -18.19
CA LEU A 115 18.86 7.76 -18.54
C LEU A 115 18.65 7.05 -19.88
N SER A 116 17.40 6.87 -20.32
CA SER A 116 17.11 6.28 -21.64
C SER A 116 17.37 7.26 -22.79
N ILE A 117 17.30 8.57 -22.53
CA ILE A 117 17.56 9.64 -23.50
C ILE A 117 19.06 9.97 -23.54
N PHE A 118 19.66 10.19 -22.36
CA PHE A 118 21.08 10.43 -22.15
C PHE A 118 21.81 9.10 -22.01
N ASP A 119 22.07 8.47 -23.17
CA ASP A 119 22.68 7.15 -23.28
C ASP A 119 24.18 7.11 -22.91
N THR A 120 24.71 5.90 -22.80
CA THR A 120 26.12 5.64 -22.47
C THR A 120 27.09 6.03 -23.59
N LEU A 121 26.63 6.07 -24.85
CA LEU A 121 27.46 6.40 -26.01
C LEU A 121 27.81 7.89 -26.07
N HIS A 122 26.84 8.76 -25.83
CA HIS A 122 26.99 10.21 -25.98
C HIS A 122 27.15 10.95 -24.64
N HIS A 123 26.56 10.43 -23.56
CA HIS A 123 26.44 11.16 -22.29
C HIS A 123 26.66 10.28 -21.04
N HIS A 124 27.68 9.41 -21.04
CA HIS A 124 27.98 8.47 -19.94
C HIS A 124 27.85 9.04 -18.51
N LYS A 125 28.39 10.23 -18.22
CA LYS A 125 28.28 10.83 -16.87
C LYS A 125 26.84 11.15 -16.47
N LEU A 126 26.03 11.64 -17.41
CA LEU A 126 24.62 11.93 -17.15
C LEU A 126 23.85 10.63 -16.98
N HIS A 127 24.14 9.63 -17.81
CA HIS A 127 23.57 8.29 -17.70
C HIS A 127 23.76 7.71 -16.28
N ASP A 128 24.99 7.73 -15.76
CA ASP A 128 25.31 7.21 -14.43
C ASP A 128 24.57 7.96 -13.31
N VAL A 129 24.48 9.29 -13.41
CA VAL A 129 23.74 10.12 -12.44
C VAL A 129 22.24 9.79 -12.46
N PHE A 130 21.66 9.63 -13.65
CA PHE A 130 20.24 9.30 -13.78
C PHE A 130 19.94 7.85 -13.39
N LEU A 131 20.88 6.92 -13.60
CA LEU A 131 20.82 5.56 -13.08
C LEU A 131 20.79 5.55 -11.55
N LEU A 132 21.65 6.33 -10.90
CA LEU A 132 21.62 6.49 -9.45
C LEU A 132 20.30 7.11 -8.98
N LEU A 133 19.81 8.14 -9.69
CA LEU A 133 18.53 8.79 -9.38
C LEU A 133 17.35 7.82 -9.49
N PHE A 134 17.33 6.98 -10.52
CA PHE A 134 16.35 5.91 -10.73
C PHE A 134 16.36 4.92 -9.55
N ILE A 135 17.53 4.34 -9.25
CA ILE A 135 17.68 3.33 -8.18
C ILE A 135 17.28 3.93 -6.82
N ALA A 136 17.85 5.09 -6.47
CA ALA A 136 17.58 5.73 -5.19
C ALA A 136 16.11 6.15 -5.04
N GLY A 137 15.51 6.72 -6.09
CA GLY A 137 14.11 7.13 -6.10
C GLY A 137 13.16 5.97 -5.83
N TYR A 138 13.29 4.87 -6.58
CA TYR A 138 12.43 3.71 -6.38
C TYR A 138 12.69 2.98 -5.07
N VAL A 139 13.95 2.81 -4.64
CA VAL A 139 14.27 2.15 -3.36
C VAL A 139 13.71 2.95 -2.18
N ILE A 140 13.91 4.28 -2.14
CA ILE A 140 13.37 5.13 -1.08
C ILE A 140 11.84 5.08 -1.07
N SER A 141 11.22 5.16 -2.25
CA SER A 141 9.76 4.99 -2.39
C SER A 141 9.28 3.65 -1.83
N ALA A 142 9.97 2.57 -2.17
CA ALA A 142 9.63 1.22 -1.74
C ALA A 142 9.81 1.02 -0.22
N VAL A 143 10.83 1.64 0.38
CA VAL A 143 11.01 1.69 1.84
C VAL A 143 9.83 2.38 2.51
N PHE A 144 9.37 3.52 1.99
CA PHE A 144 8.20 4.21 2.55
C PHE A 144 6.91 3.41 2.40
N ILE A 145 6.70 2.74 1.27
CA ILE A 145 5.59 1.81 1.07
C ILE A 145 5.66 0.68 2.11
N CYS A 146 6.83 0.04 2.28
CA CYS A 146 7.01 -1.04 3.25
C CYS A 146 6.81 -0.57 4.70
N TRP A 147 7.29 0.62 5.04
CA TRP A 147 7.08 1.24 6.35
C TRP A 147 5.59 1.46 6.65
N GLU A 148 4.84 1.94 5.66
CA GLU A 148 3.39 2.09 5.75
C GLU A 148 2.70 0.73 5.99
N TYR A 149 3.10 -0.30 5.24
CA TYR A 149 2.59 -1.66 5.42
C TYR A 149 2.90 -2.27 6.79
N GLN A 150 4.11 -2.06 7.33
CA GLN A 150 4.45 -2.51 8.69
C GLN A 150 3.56 -1.84 9.74
N ARG A 151 3.35 -0.53 9.61
CA ARG A 151 2.47 0.24 10.52
C ARG A 151 1.03 -0.26 10.48
N LEU A 152 0.53 -0.64 9.30
CA LEU A 152 -0.80 -1.24 9.15
C LEU A 152 -0.86 -2.66 9.72
N GLY A 153 0.16 -3.49 9.45
CA GLY A 153 0.26 -4.86 9.96
C GLY A 153 0.29 -4.96 11.50
N ILE A 154 0.91 -3.99 12.18
CA ILE A 154 0.94 -3.91 13.66
C ILE A 154 -0.45 -3.57 14.21
N ARG A 155 -1.24 -2.72 13.53
CA ARG A 155 -2.62 -2.38 13.94
C ARG A 155 -3.61 -3.50 13.68
N MET A 156 -3.31 -4.38 12.73
CA MET A 156 -4.14 -5.55 12.39
C MET A 156 -3.83 -6.80 13.22
N SER A 157 -2.85 -6.78 14.12
CA SER A 157 -2.63 -7.87 15.07
C SER A 157 -3.72 -7.78 16.14
N PRO A 158 -4.70 -8.70 16.19
CA PRO A 158 -5.72 -8.64 17.22
C PRO A 158 -5.02 -8.78 18.59
N PRO A 159 -5.41 -8.00 19.61
CA PRO A 159 -4.97 -8.29 20.97
C PRO A 159 -5.30 -9.75 21.26
N ILE A 160 -4.34 -10.47 21.83
CA ILE A 160 -4.55 -11.85 22.29
C ILE A 160 -5.81 -11.80 23.16
N PRO A 161 -6.88 -12.56 22.83
CA PRO A 161 -8.04 -12.60 23.70
C PRO A 161 -7.56 -13.10 25.06
N THR A 162 -7.60 -12.23 26.06
CA THR A 162 -7.51 -12.66 27.45
C THR A 162 -8.64 -13.66 27.63
N GLN A 163 -8.30 -14.90 27.98
CA GLN A 163 -9.24 -16.00 28.11
C GLN A 163 -10.20 -15.71 29.27
N ASN A 164 -11.28 -15.00 29.01
CA ASN A 164 -12.47 -15.00 29.83
C ASN A 164 -13.42 -16.07 29.29
N HIS A 165 -13.84 -16.96 30.19
CA HIS A 165 -14.42 -18.27 29.94
C HIS A 165 -15.88 -18.25 29.42
N THR A 166 -16.24 -17.30 28.56
CA THR A 166 -17.59 -17.18 27.98
C THR A 166 -17.51 -16.98 26.47
N GLN A 167 -16.93 -17.96 25.77
CA GLN A 167 -16.74 -17.92 24.32
C GLN A 167 -17.34 -19.14 23.63
N THR A 168 -18.67 -19.23 23.61
CA THR A 168 -19.40 -20.20 22.78
C THR A 168 -20.20 -19.57 21.65
N ASN A 169 -20.34 -18.23 21.57
CA ASN A 169 -21.15 -17.56 20.53
C ASN A 169 -20.43 -16.45 19.71
N ILE A 170 -19.12 -16.27 19.83
CA ILE A 170 -18.37 -15.20 19.12
C ILE A 170 -17.64 -15.71 17.87
N LYS A 171 -17.73 -17.01 17.56
CA LYS A 171 -17.08 -17.59 16.36
C LYS A 171 -17.86 -17.38 15.06
N LEU A 172 -19.06 -16.77 15.12
CA LEU A 172 -19.99 -16.61 13.99
C LEU A 172 -20.18 -15.15 13.52
N THR A 173 -19.25 -14.24 13.84
CA THR A 173 -19.35 -12.83 13.41
C THR A 173 -18.13 -12.31 12.65
N LEU A 174 -17.04 -13.08 12.54
CA LEU A 174 -15.93 -12.75 11.64
C LEU A 174 -16.13 -13.48 10.31
N SER A 175 -16.54 -12.73 9.29
CA SER A 175 -16.72 -13.27 7.94
C SER A 175 -15.40 -13.91 7.43
N PRO A 176 -15.43 -15.09 6.76
CA PRO A 176 -14.23 -15.71 6.17
C PRO A 176 -13.47 -14.81 5.18
N THR A 177 -14.11 -13.74 4.72
CA THR A 177 -13.57 -12.73 3.81
C THR A 177 -12.58 -11.77 4.48
N GLU A 178 -12.78 -11.38 5.76
CA GLU A 178 -11.85 -10.48 6.46
C GLU A 178 -10.50 -11.17 6.72
N PHE A 179 -10.51 -12.41 7.25
CA PHE A 179 -9.28 -13.20 7.44
C PHE A 179 -8.47 -13.40 6.15
N ARG A 180 -9.13 -13.52 4.99
CA ARG A 180 -8.49 -13.76 3.69
C ARG A 180 -7.77 -12.51 3.20
N GLN A 181 -8.38 -11.34 3.37
CA GLN A 181 -7.81 -10.06 2.98
C GLN A 181 -6.52 -9.77 3.78
N HIS A 182 -6.53 -9.98 5.10
CA HIS A 182 -5.35 -9.74 5.94
C HIS A 182 -4.13 -10.62 5.61
N ARG A 183 -4.36 -11.88 5.20
CA ARG A 183 -3.26 -12.78 4.78
C ARG A 183 -2.65 -12.33 3.45
N ILE A 184 -3.48 -11.86 2.51
CA ILE A 184 -3.04 -11.40 1.20
C ILE A 184 -2.15 -10.15 1.35
N LEU A 185 -2.54 -9.17 2.18
CA LEU A 185 -1.72 -7.97 2.44
C LEU A 185 -0.35 -8.30 3.06
N ARG A 186 -0.31 -9.26 4.01
CA ARG A 186 0.98 -9.68 4.61
C ARG A 186 1.87 -10.40 3.60
N ILE A 187 1.31 -11.27 2.77
CA ILE A 187 2.07 -11.98 1.74
C ILE A 187 2.64 -10.98 0.73
N SER A 188 1.83 -10.02 0.28
CA SER A 188 2.27 -9.04 -0.71
C SER A 188 3.32 -8.07 -0.15
N PHE A 189 3.27 -7.75 1.14
CA PHE A 189 4.33 -7.05 1.86
C PHE A 189 5.65 -7.84 1.85
N TRP A 190 5.64 -9.10 2.30
CA TRP A 190 6.86 -9.91 2.37
C TRP A 190 7.45 -10.16 0.98
N LEU A 191 6.60 -10.36 -0.02
CA LEU A 191 7.01 -10.50 -1.41
C LEU A 191 7.79 -9.26 -1.88
N LYS A 192 7.25 -8.05 -1.65
CA LYS A 192 7.91 -6.78 -2.00
C LYS A 192 9.22 -6.59 -1.23
N LEU A 193 9.21 -6.84 0.07
CA LEU A 193 10.38 -6.67 0.91
C LEU A 193 11.54 -7.55 0.44
N VAL A 194 11.28 -8.82 0.10
CA VAL A 194 12.30 -9.73 -0.43
C VAL A 194 12.89 -9.22 -1.73
N PHE A 195 12.05 -8.75 -2.67
CA PHE A 195 12.54 -8.18 -3.93
C PHE A 195 13.38 -6.92 -3.70
N ILE A 196 12.94 -5.98 -2.87
CA ILE A 196 13.68 -4.75 -2.57
C ILE A 196 15.04 -5.06 -1.96
N LEU A 197 15.10 -5.98 -0.98
CA LEU A 197 16.36 -6.37 -0.36
C LEU A 197 17.29 -7.05 -1.37
N LEU A 198 16.75 -7.93 -2.22
CA LEU A 198 17.49 -8.59 -3.29
C LEU A 198 18.06 -7.56 -4.28
N GLU A 199 17.25 -6.60 -4.74
CA GLU A 199 17.68 -5.55 -5.66
C GLU A 199 18.74 -4.64 -5.06
N VAL A 200 18.62 -4.25 -3.79
CA VAL A 200 19.65 -3.44 -3.11
C VAL A 200 20.97 -4.19 -3.02
N ILE A 201 20.94 -5.49 -2.67
CA ILE A 201 22.16 -6.32 -2.61
C ILE A 201 22.80 -6.41 -4.00
N LEU A 202 21.99 -6.68 -5.03
CA LEU A 202 22.47 -6.77 -6.41
C LEU A 202 23.00 -5.41 -6.91
N ALA A 203 22.35 -4.29 -6.58
CA ALA A 203 22.78 -2.94 -6.96
C ALA A 203 24.12 -2.55 -6.31
N ILE A 204 24.33 -2.92 -5.03
CA ILE A 204 25.62 -2.74 -4.36
C ILE A 204 26.70 -3.58 -5.04
N ALA A 205 26.39 -4.84 -5.39
CA ALA A 205 27.32 -5.70 -6.12
C ALA A 205 27.65 -5.12 -7.51
N PHE A 206 26.64 -4.63 -8.24
CA PHE A 206 26.78 -4.00 -9.54
C PHE A 206 27.70 -2.79 -9.46
N GLY A 207 27.42 -1.85 -8.54
CA GLY A 207 28.26 -0.68 -8.30
C GLY A 207 29.69 -1.08 -7.93
N SER A 208 29.86 -2.04 -7.02
CA SER A 208 31.20 -2.51 -6.64
C SER A 208 31.97 -3.17 -7.80
N CYS A 209 31.30 -3.90 -8.69
CA CYS A 209 31.94 -4.49 -9.87
C CYS A 209 32.33 -3.41 -10.87
N ASN A 210 31.48 -2.40 -11.07
CA ASN A 210 31.75 -1.29 -11.97
C ASN A 210 32.94 -0.44 -11.49
N PHE A 211 33.02 -0.12 -10.19
CA PHE A 211 34.17 0.58 -9.59
C PHE A 211 35.49 -0.20 -9.66
N LYS A 212 35.44 -1.53 -9.75
CA LYS A 212 36.62 -2.40 -9.89
C LYS A 212 36.92 -2.76 -11.34
N GLU A 213 36.25 -2.11 -12.30
CA GLU A 213 36.41 -2.34 -13.74
C GLU A 213 36.15 -3.81 -14.16
N LYS A 214 35.33 -4.52 -13.37
CA LYS A 214 34.90 -5.89 -13.66
C LYS A 214 33.65 -5.86 -14.53
N TYR A 215 33.75 -5.28 -15.72
CA TYR A 215 32.61 -4.90 -16.56
C TYR A 215 31.74 -6.09 -16.98
N ASN A 216 32.32 -7.25 -17.30
CA ASN A 216 31.53 -8.43 -17.64
C ASN A 216 30.62 -8.90 -16.48
N ALA A 217 31.15 -8.86 -15.25
CA ALA A 217 30.37 -9.23 -14.06
C ALA A 217 29.29 -8.18 -13.76
N ALA A 218 29.64 -6.89 -13.88
CA ALA A 218 28.69 -5.80 -13.74
C ALA A 218 27.57 -5.86 -14.79
N ALA A 219 27.88 -6.19 -16.06
CA ALA A 219 26.86 -6.35 -17.10
C ALA A 219 25.88 -7.48 -16.76
N VAL A 220 26.36 -8.63 -16.29
CA VAL A 220 25.51 -9.72 -15.82
C VAL A 220 24.62 -9.27 -14.65
N LEU A 221 25.17 -8.49 -13.71
CA LEU A 221 24.41 -7.96 -12.58
C LEU A 221 23.34 -6.97 -13.03
N GLU A 222 23.62 -6.08 -13.98
CA GLU A 222 22.64 -5.15 -14.53
C GLU A 222 21.45 -5.89 -15.17
N TRP A 223 21.72 -6.86 -16.05
CA TRP A 223 20.69 -7.74 -16.62
C TRP A 223 19.88 -8.44 -15.54
N THR A 224 20.56 -8.97 -14.51
CA THR A 224 19.91 -9.66 -13.39
C THR A 224 18.99 -8.72 -12.62
N ILE A 225 19.45 -7.51 -12.27
CA ILE A 225 18.67 -6.49 -11.58
C ILE A 225 17.43 -6.14 -12.40
N ALA A 226 17.59 -5.89 -13.70
CA ALA A 226 16.48 -5.51 -14.56
C ALA A 226 15.42 -6.62 -14.69
N PHE A 227 15.83 -7.89 -14.78
CA PHE A 227 14.88 -9.01 -14.75
C PHE A 227 14.21 -9.18 -13.40
N VAL A 228 14.94 -9.02 -12.28
CA VAL A 228 14.36 -9.04 -10.92
C VAL A 228 13.32 -7.93 -10.74
N PHE A 229 13.61 -6.72 -11.24
CA PHE A 229 12.70 -5.58 -11.22
C PHE A 229 11.35 -5.88 -11.88
N THR A 230 11.33 -6.72 -12.92
CA THR A 230 10.09 -7.21 -13.54
C THR A 230 9.17 -7.88 -12.51
N PHE A 231 9.72 -8.77 -11.69
CA PHE A 231 8.95 -9.50 -10.67
C PHE A 231 8.53 -8.59 -9.52
N TYR A 232 9.37 -7.62 -9.16
CA TYR A 232 9.00 -6.57 -8.22
C TYR A 232 7.78 -5.78 -8.73
N VAL A 233 7.78 -5.32 -9.98
CA VAL A 233 6.64 -4.61 -10.60
C VAL A 233 5.38 -5.49 -10.60
N PHE A 234 5.49 -6.76 -10.99
CA PHE A 234 4.35 -7.68 -10.95
C PHE A 234 3.82 -7.93 -9.53
N SER A 235 4.62 -7.77 -8.48
CA SER A 235 4.16 -7.93 -7.10
C SER A 235 3.04 -6.94 -6.70
N PHE A 236 2.92 -5.81 -7.40
CA PHE A 236 1.84 -4.83 -7.18
C PHE A 236 0.49 -5.29 -7.73
N PHE A 237 0.47 -6.25 -8.65
CA PHE A 237 -0.77 -6.90 -9.09
C PHE A 237 -1.53 -7.50 -7.90
N VAL A 238 -0.81 -8.12 -6.96
CA VAL A 238 -1.40 -8.77 -5.77
C VAL A 238 -2.13 -7.77 -4.88
N ASP A 239 -1.65 -6.53 -4.80
CA ASP A 239 -2.26 -5.46 -3.97
C ASP A 239 -3.56 -4.93 -4.57
N LEU A 240 -3.66 -4.92 -5.91
CA LEU A 240 -4.77 -4.31 -6.63
C LEU A 240 -5.89 -5.30 -7.00
N ILE A 241 -5.66 -6.63 -6.91
CA ILE A 241 -6.70 -7.66 -7.12
C ILE A 241 -7.89 -7.50 -6.16
N PRO A 242 -7.70 -7.33 -4.82
CA PRO A 242 -8.83 -7.25 -3.89
C PRO A 242 -9.77 -6.07 -4.18
N ALA A 243 -9.27 -4.99 -4.75
CA ALA A 243 -10.03 -3.78 -5.06
C ALA A 243 -11.17 -4.00 -6.08
N VAL A 244 -11.07 -5.03 -6.92
CA VAL A 244 -12.11 -5.43 -7.87
C VAL A 244 -13.26 -6.17 -7.18
N ARG A 245 -12.95 -6.94 -6.13
CA ARG A 245 -13.91 -7.80 -5.44
C ARG A 245 -14.79 -7.06 -4.43
N THR A 246 -14.40 -5.86 -3.98
CA THR A 246 -15.23 -5.05 -3.06
C THR A 246 -16.41 -4.34 -3.76
N ARG A 247 -16.73 -4.68 -5.02
CA ARG A 247 -17.80 -4.01 -5.79
C ARG A 247 -19.23 -4.31 -5.27
N HIS A 248 -19.42 -5.24 -4.33
CA HIS A 248 -20.74 -5.60 -3.79
C HIS A 248 -20.72 -5.89 -2.27
N GLY A 249 -20.45 -4.91 -1.41
CA GLY A 249 -20.59 -5.18 0.02
C GLY A 249 -20.07 -4.15 1.02
N ARG A 250 -19.93 -2.88 0.64
CA ARG A 250 -19.85 -1.80 1.63
C ARG A 250 -20.82 -0.70 1.22
N ALA A 251 -22.11 -1.06 1.25
CA ALA A 251 -23.08 -0.08 1.69
C ALA A 251 -22.48 0.54 2.95
N LYS A 252 -22.38 1.88 2.97
CA LYS A 252 -22.20 2.61 4.22
C LYS A 252 -23.13 1.94 5.23
N GLY A 253 -22.56 1.24 6.23
CA GLY A 253 -23.32 1.00 7.43
C GLY A 253 -23.87 2.35 7.85
N PRO A 254 -25.18 2.47 8.15
CA PRO A 254 -25.74 3.77 8.46
C PRO A 254 -24.93 4.37 9.60
N MET A 255 -24.33 5.55 9.35
CA MET A 255 -24.06 6.50 10.40
C MET A 255 -25.43 6.87 10.99
N GLY A 256 -25.89 6.06 11.95
CA GLY A 256 -27.21 6.17 12.56
C GLY A 256 -27.38 5.33 13.82
N GLY A 257 -26.59 4.26 14.01
CA GLY A 257 -26.78 3.35 15.15
C GLY A 257 -26.28 3.82 16.51
N GLN A 258 -25.55 4.94 16.61
CA GLN A 258 -25.19 5.51 17.92
C GLN A 258 -26.25 6.51 18.42
N THR A 259 -26.90 7.24 17.52
CA THR A 259 -27.93 8.21 17.89
C THR A 259 -29.26 7.54 18.25
N GLU A 260 -29.57 6.37 17.66
CA GLU A 260 -30.80 5.63 17.96
C GLU A 260 -30.73 4.87 19.29
N MET A 261 -29.57 4.29 19.67
CA MET A 261 -29.43 3.65 20.98
C MET A 261 -29.39 4.66 22.15
N GLU A 262 -28.87 5.87 21.95
CA GLU A 262 -28.98 6.94 22.95
C GLU A 262 -30.39 7.54 23.02
N ALA A 263 -31.13 7.57 21.90
CA ALA A 263 -32.53 8.03 21.87
C ALA A 263 -33.50 7.00 22.50
N GLU A 264 -33.30 5.70 22.28
CA GLU A 264 -34.11 4.65 22.91
C GLU A 264 -33.76 4.47 24.40
N ALA A 265 -32.47 4.50 24.78
CA ALA A 265 -32.09 4.49 26.20
C ALA A 265 -32.56 5.75 26.95
N GLY A 266 -32.57 6.91 26.28
CA GLY A 266 -33.09 8.17 26.83
C GLY A 266 -34.61 8.26 26.92
N ALA A 267 -35.34 7.51 26.08
CA ALA A 267 -36.81 7.41 26.15
C ALA A 267 -37.27 6.39 27.21
N GLN A 268 -36.53 5.29 27.38
CA GLN A 268 -36.87 4.23 28.33
C GLN A 268 -36.52 4.59 29.78
N GLY A 269 -35.50 5.45 29.99
CA GLY A 269 -35.19 6.05 31.30
C GLY A 269 -36.16 7.16 31.74
N ARG A 270 -36.94 7.74 30.82
CA ARG A 270 -37.90 8.81 31.13
C ARG A 270 -39.25 8.28 31.61
N ASN A 271 -39.68 7.11 31.11
CA ASN A 271 -40.93 6.46 31.52
C ASN A 271 -40.83 5.73 32.87
N THR A 272 -39.63 5.33 33.29
CA THR A 272 -39.37 4.69 34.58
C THR A 272 -39.30 5.70 35.73
N ALA A 273 -38.73 6.89 35.48
CA ALA A 273 -38.69 7.98 36.45
C ALA A 273 -40.08 8.55 36.81
N ASP A 274 -41.02 8.61 35.86
CA ASP A 274 -42.40 9.07 36.14
C ASP A 274 -43.25 8.01 36.86
N SER A 275 -42.96 6.71 36.66
CA SER A 275 -43.64 5.61 37.37
C SER A 275 -43.18 5.48 38.82
N GLU A 276 -41.91 5.73 39.13
CA GLU A 276 -41.44 5.78 40.53
C GLU A 276 -41.92 7.04 41.27
N ARG A 277 -42.13 8.15 40.56
CA ARG A 277 -42.64 9.39 41.18
C ARG A 277 -44.12 9.31 41.56
N THR A 278 -44.92 8.47 40.89
CA THR A 278 -46.33 8.23 41.23
C THR A 278 -46.52 7.15 42.30
N LEU A 279 -45.55 6.24 42.49
CA LEU A 279 -45.59 5.23 43.55
C LEU A 279 -45.02 5.72 44.89
N GLY A 280 -44.13 6.72 44.91
CA GLY A 280 -43.55 7.28 46.13
C GLY A 280 -44.41 8.32 46.87
N MET A 281 -45.59 8.68 46.35
CA MET A 281 -46.41 9.78 46.88
C MET A 281 -47.63 9.33 47.70
N ASN A 282 -47.72 8.04 48.05
CA ASN A 282 -48.83 7.49 48.83
C ASN A 282 -48.44 6.98 50.25
N ASP A 283 -47.17 7.03 50.66
CA ASP A 283 -46.72 6.39 51.90
C ASP A 283 -46.14 7.33 52.99
N LEU A 284 -46.26 8.65 52.87
CA LEU A 284 -45.76 9.57 53.91
C LEU A 284 -46.70 10.75 54.17
N GLU A 285 -47.79 10.51 54.89
CA GLU A 285 -48.30 11.48 55.89
C GLU A 285 -49.24 10.78 56.90
N THR A 286 -48.66 10.03 57.83
CA THR A 286 -49.27 9.81 59.15
C THR A 286 -48.28 10.15 60.24
N SER A 287 -48.74 10.97 61.20
CA SER A 287 -48.16 11.21 62.53
C SER A 287 -46.93 12.14 62.56
N ASN A 288 -46.85 13.22 63.36
CA ASN A 288 -47.40 13.38 64.71
C ASN A 288 -47.22 14.83 65.23
N GLY A 289 -48.14 15.25 66.10
CA GLY A 289 -47.94 16.28 67.14
C GLY A 289 -48.17 17.73 66.72
N GLY A 290 -49.06 18.53 67.32
CA GLY A 290 -49.76 18.44 68.60
C GLY A 290 -49.77 19.82 69.25
N LYS A 291 -50.95 20.33 69.66
CA LYS A 291 -51.24 21.00 70.96
C LYS A 291 -52.53 21.85 70.92
N ARG A 292 -53.48 21.44 71.80
CA ARG A 292 -54.23 22.23 72.81
C ARG A 292 -55.20 23.35 72.33
N HIS A 293 -56.37 23.66 72.89
CA HIS A 293 -57.18 23.35 74.10
C HIS A 293 -58.67 23.55 73.69
N ALA A 294 -59.66 22.78 74.17
CA ALA A 294 -60.61 23.07 75.27
C ALA A 294 -61.88 22.24 74.90
N GLY A 295 -62.60 21.51 75.76
CA GLY A 295 -63.08 21.81 77.09
C GLY A 295 -64.61 21.99 77.03
N LEU A 296 -65.35 21.00 77.56
CA LEU A 296 -66.77 21.04 78.03
C LEU A 296 -67.86 21.08 76.94
N ALA A 297 -68.67 20.02 76.76
CA ALA A 297 -69.87 19.63 77.54
C ALA A 297 -71.04 20.64 77.48
N ASN A 298 -72.09 20.31 76.70
CA ASN A 298 -73.50 20.22 77.16
C ASN A 298 -74.53 20.15 76.01
N ASN A 299 -75.48 19.23 76.19
CA ASN A 299 -76.94 19.26 75.94
C ASN A 299 -77.50 20.28 74.93
N PHE A 300 -78.22 19.84 73.90
CA PHE A 300 -79.66 19.49 73.87
C PHE A 300 -80.01 18.90 72.50
#